data_AF-A0A352RE95-F1
#
_entry.id   AF-A0A352RE95-F1
#
_cell.length_a   1.000
_cell.length_b   1.000
_cell.length_c   1.000
_cell.angle_alpha   90.00
_cell.angle_beta   90.00
_cell.angle_gamma   90.00
#
_symmetry.space_group_name_H-M   'P 1'
#
loop_
_entity.id
_entity.type
_entity.pdbx_description
1 polymer ?
#
loop_
_entity_poly.entity_id
_entity_poly.type
_entity_poly.pdbx_seq_one_letter_code
_entity_poly.pdbx_strand_id
1 'polypeptide(L)'
;AEIIDRMMLPMLMESSRCLEDNIVETPMEVDMGLIYGLGFPPFRGGIFRWADNVGLNEIIQRAEKHNALGKVYEPTEKKGPGRTVVSSC
;
A
#
# COMPACT_ATOMS: atom_id res chain seq x y z
N ALA A 1 -0.51 13.08 -8.97
CA ALA A 1 -1.21 12.97 -10.27
C ALA A 1 -2.49 12.23 -9.98
N GLU A 2 -3.64 12.89 -10.04
CA GLU A 2 -4.85 12.46 -9.30
C GLU A 2 -5.29 11.01 -9.62
N ILE A 3 -5.30 10.62 -10.90
CA ILE A 3 -5.74 9.29 -11.31
C ILE A 3 -4.84 8.19 -10.74
N ILE A 4 -3.52 8.41 -10.74
CA ILE A 4 -2.56 7.42 -10.22
C ILE A 4 -2.77 7.25 -8.71
N ASP A 5 -2.89 8.35 -7.99
CA ASP A 5 -3.07 8.33 -6.54
C ASP A 5 -4.39 7.62 -6.17
N ARG A 6 -5.47 7.87 -6.92
CA ARG A 6 -6.77 7.24 -6.70
C ARG A 6 -6.79 5.74 -6.95
N MET A 7 -5.88 5.21 -7.78
CA MET A 7 -5.78 3.78 -8.07
C MET A 7 -4.75 3.07 -7.16
N MET A 8 -3.61 3.71 -6.90
CA MET A 8 -2.48 3.10 -6.20
C MET A 8 -2.64 3.14 -4.68
N LEU A 9 -3.19 4.22 -4.12
CA LEU A 9 -3.33 4.35 -2.67
C LEU A 9 -4.30 3.32 -2.09
N PRO A 10 -5.52 3.11 -2.65
CA PRO A 10 -6.42 2.09 -2.12
C PRO A 10 -5.86 0.68 -2.24
N MET A 11 -5.13 0.39 -3.34
CA MET A 11 -4.44 -0.89 -3.51
C MET A 11 -3.40 -1.12 -2.41
N LEU A 12 -2.62 -0.09 -2.06
CA LEU A 12 -1.65 -0.17 -0.97
C LEU A 12 -2.32 -0.31 0.40
N MET A 13 -3.42 0.40 0.65
CA MET A 13 -4.16 0.29 1.91
C MET A 13 -4.74 -1.11 2.10
N GLU A 14 -5.41 -1.66 1.09
CA GLU A 14 -5.93 -3.03 1.17
C GLU A 14 -4.82 -4.08 1.26
N SER A 15 -3.71 -3.89 0.53
CA SER A 15 -2.54 -4.76 0.67
C SER A 15 -1.98 -4.75 2.10
N SER A 16 -1.99 -3.58 2.74
CA SER A 16 -1.57 -3.41 4.13
C SER A 16 -2.55 -4.09 5.10
N ARG A 17 -3.86 -3.99 4.87
CA ARG A 17 -4.90 -4.71 5.65
C ARG A 17 -4.76 -6.22 5.53
N CYS A 18 -4.47 -6.74 4.33
CA CYS A 18 -4.21 -8.18 4.13
C CYS A 18 -3.06 -8.72 4.98
N LEU A 19 -2.02 -7.90 5.22
CA LEU A 19 -0.93 -8.26 6.15
C LEU A 19 -1.38 -8.21 7.61
N GLU A 20 -2.16 -7.20 8.00
CA GLU A 20 -2.66 -7.06 9.38
C GLU A 20 -3.63 -8.18 9.78
N ASP A 21 -4.48 -8.58 8.84
CA ASP A 21 -5.48 -9.64 8.99
C ASP A 21 -4.86 -11.05 8.87
N ASN A 22 -3.55 -11.16 8.63
CA ASN A 22 -2.81 -12.40 8.42
C ASN A 22 -3.38 -13.25 7.27
N ILE A 23 -3.89 -12.60 6.22
CA ILE A 23 -4.29 -13.28 4.97
C ILE A 23 -3.04 -13.72 4.18
N VAL A 24 -1.96 -12.97 4.35
CA VAL A 24 -0.63 -13.22 3.80
C VAL A 24 0.40 -13.12 4.93
N GLU A 25 1.48 -13.90 4.88
CA GLU A 25 2.47 -13.93 5.95
C GLU A 25 3.50 -12.81 5.80
N THR A 26 3.87 -12.47 4.56
CA THR A 26 4.94 -11.50 4.30
C THR A 26 4.57 -10.46 3.23
N PRO A 27 5.11 -9.22 3.32
CA PRO A 27 4.93 -8.22 2.26
C PRO A 27 5.48 -8.68 0.90
N MET A 28 6.47 -9.57 0.91
CA MET A 28 7.07 -10.12 -0.30
C MET A 28 6.08 -11.00 -1.08
N GLU A 29 5.25 -11.80 -0.38
CA GLU A 29 4.20 -12.59 -1.03
C GLU A 29 3.20 -11.71 -1.75
N VAL A 30 2.81 -10.58 -1.15
CA VAL A 30 1.91 -9.61 -1.80
C VAL A 30 2.57 -8.98 -3.01
N ASP A 31 3.82 -8.52 -2.90
CA ASP A 31 4.54 -7.94 -4.02
C ASP A 31 4.65 -8.93 -5.20
N MET A 32 4.99 -10.20 -4.92
CA MET A 32 5.05 -11.25 -5.93
C MET A 32 3.67 -11.59 -6.50
N GLY A 33 2.63 -11.66 -5.67
CA GLY A 33 1.26 -11.90 -6.09
C GLY A 33 0.71 -10.79 -6.98
N LEU A 34 1.06 -9.54 -6.72
CA LEU A 34 0.69 -8.41 -7.57
C LEU A 34 1.42 -8.44 -8.91
N ILE A 35 2.72 -8.74 -8.91
CA ILE A 35 3.52 -8.82 -10.15
C ILE A 35 3.03 -9.97 -11.03
N TYR A 36 2.91 -11.18 -10.48
CA TYR A 36 2.58 -12.38 -11.26
C TYR A 36 1.08 -12.62 -11.45
N GLY A 37 0.23 -12.06 -10.59
CA GLY A 37 -1.22 -12.22 -10.65
C GLY A 37 -1.91 -11.07 -11.38
N LEU A 38 -1.74 -9.83 -10.89
CA LEU A 38 -2.41 -8.65 -11.46
C LEU A 38 -1.63 -8.00 -12.60
N GLY A 39 -0.39 -8.42 -12.85
CA GLY A 39 0.49 -7.80 -13.85
C GLY A 39 1.05 -6.45 -13.39
N PHE A 40 1.28 -6.29 -12.09
CA PHE A 40 1.88 -5.07 -11.55
C PHE A 40 3.28 -4.83 -12.15
N PRO A 41 3.66 -3.58 -12.50
CA PRO A 41 4.91 -3.30 -13.21
C PRO A 41 6.17 -3.86 -12.50
N PRO A 42 6.90 -4.81 -13.11
CA PRO A 42 8.03 -5.49 -12.45
C PRO A 42 9.16 -4.53 -12.04
N PHE A 43 9.39 -3.46 -12.80
CA PHE A 43 10.42 -2.46 -12.49
C PHE A 43 10.12 -1.61 -11.24
N ARG A 44 8.88 -1.65 -10.72
CA ARG A 44 8.51 -1.03 -9.44
C ARG A 44 8.70 -1.97 -8.25
N GLY A 45 8.90 -3.26 -8.51
CA GLY A 45 9.20 -4.29 -7.51
C GLY A 45 8.03 -4.70 -6.61
N GLY A 46 6.80 -4.28 -6.92
CA GLY A 46 5.59 -4.55 -6.12
C GLY A 46 5.02 -3.28 -5.46
N ILE A 47 3.89 -3.41 -4.76
CA ILE A 47 3.21 -2.27 -4.14
C ILE A 47 3.94 -1.79 -2.89
N PHE A 48 4.49 -2.69 -2.08
CA PHE A 48 5.24 -2.33 -0.89
C PHE A 48 6.61 -1.78 -1.26
N ARG A 49 7.28 -2.39 -2.25
CA ARG A 49 8.52 -1.82 -2.79
C ARG A 49 8.31 -0.44 -3.42
N TRP A 50 7.19 -0.24 -4.12
CA TRP A 50 6.80 1.07 -4.61
C TRP A 50 6.58 2.05 -3.46
N ALA A 51 5.90 1.62 -2.40
CA ALA A 51 5.64 2.44 -1.23
C ALA A 51 6.92 2.86 -0.49
N ASP A 52 7.87 1.93 -0.31
CA ASP A 52 9.20 2.21 0.25
C ASP A 52 9.94 3.28 -0.57
N ASN A 53 9.83 3.24 -1.90
CA ASN A 53 10.47 4.21 -2.79
C ASN A 53 9.82 5.60 -2.75
N VAL A 54 8.49 5.67 -2.58
CA VAL A 54 7.76 6.94 -2.44
C VAL A 54 7.98 7.55 -1.06
N GLY A 55 8.07 6.70 -0.04
CA GLY A 55 8.22 7.08 1.36
C GLY A 55 6.88 7.23 2.10
N LEU A 56 6.86 6.79 3.35
CA LEU A 56 5.65 6.74 4.18
C LEU A 56 4.98 8.12 4.34
N ASN A 57 5.76 9.16 4.63
CA ASN A 57 5.23 10.52 4.85
C ASN A 57 4.50 11.05 3.61
N GLU A 58 5.05 10.81 2.42
CA GLU A 58 4.44 11.23 1.16
C GLU A 58 3.15 10.44 0.89
N ILE A 59 3.13 9.15 1.20
CA ILE A 59 1.92 8.32 1.08
C ILE A 59 0.81 8.83 1.99
N ILE A 60 1.12 9.14 3.25
CA ILE A 60 0.13 9.65 4.21
C ILE A 60 -0.44 10.99 3.72
N GLN A 61 0.41 11.93 3.28
CA GLN A 61 -0.06 13.21 2.74
C GLN A 61 -0.96 13.04 1.51
N ARG A 62 -0.61 12.11 0.60
CA ARG A 62 -1.44 11.81 -0.56
C ARG A 62 -2.76 11.14 -0.17
N ALA A 63 -2.74 10.25 0.81
CA ALA A 63 -3.93 9.58 1.34
C ALA A 63 -4.88 10.59 2.00
N GLU A 64 -4.37 11.49 2.84
CA GLU A 64 -5.13 12.56 3.49
C GLU A 64 -5.87 13.44 2.47
N LYS A 65 -5.20 13.78 1.35
CA LYS A 65 -5.81 14.55 0.26
C LYS A 65 -7.03 13.85 -0.35
N HIS A 66 -7.09 12.52 -0.30
CA HIS A 66 -8.16 11.72 -0.87
C HIS A 66 -9.13 11.14 0.18
N ASN A 67 -8.95 11.46 1.47
CA ASN A 67 -9.75 10.90 2.56
C ASN A 67 -11.26 11.18 2.42
N ALA A 68 -11.62 12.33 1.82
CA ALA A 68 -13.01 12.67 1.52
C ALA A 68 -13.72 11.71 0.53
N LEU A 69 -12.96 10.91 -0.23
CA LEU A 69 -13.51 9.95 -1.19
C LEU A 69 -13.92 8.62 -0.54
N GLY A 70 -13.54 8.38 0.72
CA GLY A 70 -13.98 7.23 1.50
C GLY A 70 -12.85 6.52 2.25
N LYS A 71 -13.25 5.56 3.09
CA LYS A 71 -12.37 4.83 4.03
C LYS A 71 -11.25 4.02 3.37
N VAL A 72 -11.34 3.77 2.06
CA VAL A 72 -10.32 3.05 1.29
C VAL A 72 -8.99 3.80 1.21
N TYR A 73 -8.98 5.10 1.55
CA TYR A 73 -7.76 5.92 1.65
C TYR A 73 -7.25 6.04 3.09
N GLU A 74 -7.92 5.49 4.09
CA GLU A 74 -7.45 5.55 5.48
C GLU A 74 -6.26 4.59 5.67
N PRO A 75 -5.11 5.10 6.17
CA PRO A 75 -4.01 4.28 6.65
C PRO A 75 -4.47 3.25 7.67
N THR A 76 -3.77 2.13 7.73
CA THR A 76 -4.06 1.07 8.69
C THR A 76 -3.47 1.41 10.06
N GLU A 77 -3.83 0.69 11.12
CA GLU A 77 -3.44 1.07 12.50
C GLU A 77 -2.22 0.31 13.03
N LYS A 78 -1.81 -0.80 12.39
CA LYS A 78 -0.75 -1.70 12.87
C LYS A 78 0.53 -1.55 12.06
N LYS A 79 1.66 -1.39 12.76
CA LYS A 79 3.00 -1.54 12.17
C LYS A 79 3.28 -3.02 11.92
N GLY A 80 3.29 -3.45 10.66
CA GLY A 80 3.81 -4.77 10.29
C GLY A 80 5.33 -4.89 10.50
N PRO A 81 5.88 -6.11 10.52
CA PRO A 81 7.27 -6.35 10.85
C PRO A 81 8.20 -5.87 9.71
N GLY A 82 8.80 -4.69 9.89
CA GLY A 82 10.03 -4.29 9.17
C GLY A 82 9.89 -3.76 7.73
N ARG A 83 8.68 -3.43 7.25
CA ARG A 83 8.45 -2.72 5.97
C ARG A 83 7.35 -1.67 6.13
N THR A 84 7.23 -0.74 5.17
CA THR A 84 6.18 0.29 5.16
C THR A 84 4.79 -0.31 5.02
N VAL A 85 4.27 -0.88 6.11
CA VAL A 85 2.83 -0.95 6.34
C VAL A 85 2.40 0.46 6.69
N VAL A 86 1.41 0.99 5.97
CA VAL A 86 1.00 2.39 6.08
C VAL A 86 0.21 2.56 7.37
N SER A 87 0.93 2.59 8.50
CA SER A 87 0.41 2.83 9.83
C SER A 87 0.11 4.32 10.01
N SER A 88 -1.08 4.65 10.51
CA SER A 88 -1.51 6.00 10.91
C SER A 88 -0.72 6.58 12.10
N CYS A 89 0.09 5.74 12.77
CA CYS A 89 0.90 6.05 13.95
C CYS A 89 2.41 6.05 13.69
#